data_AF-A0A4V1IT34-F1
#
_entry.id   AF-A0A4V1IT34-F1
#
_cell.length_a   1.000
_cell.length_b   1.000
_cell.length_c   1.000
_cell.angle_alpha   90.00
_cell.angle_beta   90.00
_cell.angle_gamma   90.00
#
_symmetry.space_group_name_H-M   'P 1'
#
loop_
_entity.id
_entity.type
_entity.pdbx_description
1 polymer ?
#
loop_
_entity_poly.entity_id
_entity_poly.type
_entity_poly.pdbx_seq_one_letter_code
_entity_poly.pdbx_strand_id
1 'polypeptide(L)'
;KEDAVRMKECMAQMEDAATDVDARLVAADDLSMLVESLDNANDLRPLGLWPRLFALLRGAPEAELRSAIAFVIATAVANNERSQTDLVDAGGFPVLVDAFERETDDDVLVRVLSCFAQVVQHHEKAFTLLIE
;
A
#
# COMPACT_ATOMS: atom_id res chain seq x y z
N LYS A 1 20.48 11.42 -0.99
CA LYS A 1 20.28 9.95 -0.96
C LYS A 1 19.39 9.60 -2.15
N GLU A 2 19.62 8.48 -2.81
CA GLU A 2 18.74 8.00 -3.89
C GLU A 2 17.37 7.61 -3.31
N ASP A 3 16.29 7.90 -4.02
CA ASP A 3 14.92 7.67 -3.50
C ASP A 3 14.66 6.18 -3.24
N ALA A 4 15.20 5.28 -4.06
CA ALA A 4 15.13 3.84 -3.82
C ALA A 4 15.72 3.42 -2.45
N VAL A 5 16.76 4.11 -1.97
CA VAL A 5 17.32 3.88 -0.63
C VAL A 5 16.36 4.41 0.44
N ARG A 6 15.80 5.61 0.24
CA ARG A 6 14.83 6.21 1.18
C ARG A 6 13.57 5.35 1.30
N MET A 7 13.03 4.84 0.20
CA MET A 7 11.87 3.94 0.22
C MET A 7 12.12 2.68 1.05
N LYS A 8 13.32 2.09 0.95
CA LYS A 8 13.72 0.94 1.75
C LYS A 8 13.90 1.28 3.23
N GLU A 9 14.46 2.46 3.52
CA GLU A 9 14.60 2.99 4.88
C GLU A 9 13.22 3.19 5.53
N CYS A 10 12.27 3.86 4.84
CA CYS A 10 10.89 4.01 5.29
C CYS A 10 10.24 2.65 5.57
N MET A 11 10.35 1.70 4.64
CA MET A 11 9.79 0.36 4.83
C MET A 11 10.36 -0.37 6.05
N ALA A 12 11.68 -0.33 6.24
CA ALA A 12 12.32 -0.96 7.39
C ALA A 12 11.85 -0.34 8.70
N GLN A 13 11.66 0.98 8.73
CA GLN A 13 11.15 1.68 9.91
C GLN A 13 9.69 1.33 10.20
N MET A 14 8.83 1.23 9.17
CA MET A 14 7.42 0.81 9.36
C MET A 14 7.28 -0.63 9.90
N GLU A 15 8.19 -1.53 9.55
CA GLU A 15 8.19 -2.93 9.99
C GLU A 15 8.80 -3.14 11.38
N ASP A 16 9.61 -2.19 11.87
CA ASP A 16 10.26 -2.33 13.16
C ASP A 16 9.26 -2.12 14.30
N ALA A 17 8.79 -3.24 14.87
CA ALA A 17 7.89 -3.24 16.01
C ALA A 17 8.51 -2.67 17.30
N ALA A 18 9.83 -2.45 17.35
CA ALA A 18 10.47 -1.75 18.46
C ALA A 18 10.40 -0.21 18.31
N THR A 19 10.11 0.28 17.10
CA THR A 19 9.92 1.70 16.83
C THR A 19 8.51 2.12 17.27
N ASP A 20 8.42 3.30 17.89
CA ASP A 20 7.15 3.89 18.31
C ASP A 20 6.18 4.08 17.13
N VAL A 21 4.89 3.92 17.37
CA VAL A 21 3.87 3.99 16.31
C VAL A 21 3.89 5.34 15.59
N ASP A 22 4.10 6.47 16.29
CA ASP A 22 4.13 7.79 15.66
C ASP A 22 5.29 7.89 14.66
N ALA A 23 6.44 7.33 15.02
CA ALA A 23 7.60 7.29 14.13
C ALA A 23 7.39 6.34 12.93
N ARG A 24 6.61 5.26 13.10
CA ARG A 24 6.22 4.37 12.00
C ARG A 24 5.22 5.05 11.05
N LEU A 25 4.30 5.85 11.59
CA LEU A 25 3.36 6.66 10.81
C LEU A 25 4.07 7.74 10.00
N VAL A 26 5.08 8.42 10.57
CA VAL A 26 5.92 9.36 9.82
C VAL A 26 6.64 8.66 8.67
N ALA A 27 7.17 7.44 8.89
CA ALA A 27 7.80 6.68 7.82
C ALA A 27 6.81 6.29 6.70
N ALA A 28 5.55 6.01 7.05
CA ALA A 28 4.50 5.74 6.07
C ALA A 28 4.13 6.99 5.26
N ASP A 29 4.04 8.16 5.91
CA ASP A 29 3.82 9.44 5.24
C ASP A 29 4.97 9.79 4.29
N ASP A 30 6.22 9.62 4.74
CA ASP A 30 7.41 9.80 3.92
C ASP A 30 7.42 8.87 2.70
N LEU A 31 7.03 7.60 2.87
CA LEU A 31 6.91 6.67 1.76
C LEU A 31 5.79 7.09 0.80
N SER A 32 4.65 7.56 1.32
CA SER A 32 3.54 8.06 0.51
C SER A 32 3.99 9.22 -0.39
N MET A 33 4.70 10.21 0.17
CA MET A 33 5.25 11.33 -0.61
C MET A 33 6.23 10.87 -1.69
N LEU A 34 7.03 9.84 -1.41
CA LEU A 34 7.96 9.30 -2.41
C LEU A 34 7.24 8.63 -3.57
N VAL A 35 6.19 7.85 -3.30
CA VAL A 35 5.42 7.10 -4.31
C VAL A 35 4.36 7.94 -5.04
N GLU A 36 4.22 9.23 -4.72
CA GLU A 36 3.52 10.18 -5.60
C GLU A 36 4.22 10.32 -6.96
N SER A 37 5.54 10.07 -7.01
CA SER A 37 6.28 9.94 -8.27
C SER A 37 6.01 8.57 -8.90
N LEU A 38 5.55 8.56 -10.16
CA LEU A 38 5.28 7.32 -10.90
C LEU A 38 6.51 6.42 -11.01
N ASP A 39 7.71 6.99 -11.15
CA ASP A 39 8.95 6.22 -11.21
C ASP A 39 9.20 5.49 -9.89
N ASN A 40 9.08 6.19 -8.75
CA ASN A 40 9.25 5.60 -7.43
C ASN A 40 8.15 4.58 -7.11
N ALA A 41 6.89 4.86 -7.49
CA ALA A 41 5.80 3.89 -7.35
C ALA A 41 6.10 2.59 -8.12
N ASN A 42 6.59 2.71 -9.35
CA ASN A 42 6.97 1.58 -10.19
C ASN A 42 8.20 0.82 -9.65
N ASP A 43 9.00 1.45 -8.79
CA ASP A 43 10.12 0.82 -8.11
C ASP A 43 9.70 -0.07 -6.91
N LEU A 44 8.46 0.03 -6.43
CA LEU A 44 7.95 -0.87 -5.37
C LEU A 44 8.12 -2.36 -5.73
N ARG A 45 7.97 -2.71 -7.01
CA ARG A 45 8.17 -4.08 -7.50
C ARG A 45 9.63 -4.52 -7.52
N PRO A 46 10.56 -3.88 -8.26
CA PRO A 46 11.96 -4.29 -8.28
C PRO A 46 12.65 -4.14 -6.90
N LEU A 47 12.15 -3.28 -6.00
CA LEU A 47 12.65 -3.17 -4.62
C LEU A 47 12.04 -4.21 -3.66
N GLY A 48 11.06 -5.02 -4.11
CA GLY A 48 10.44 -6.07 -3.31
C GLY A 48 9.55 -5.57 -2.18
N LEU A 49 8.93 -4.39 -2.35
CA LEU A 49 8.18 -3.70 -1.29
C LEU A 49 6.69 -4.06 -1.26
N TRP A 50 6.11 -4.54 -2.37
CA TRP A 50 4.69 -4.95 -2.40
C TRP A 50 4.31 -5.99 -1.35
N PRO A 51 4.99 -7.15 -1.22
CA PRO A 51 4.61 -8.15 -0.21
C PRO A 51 4.74 -7.62 1.22
N ARG A 52 5.64 -6.68 1.46
CA ARG A 52 5.89 -6.05 2.76
C ARG A 52 4.76 -5.10 3.14
N LEU A 53 4.32 -4.26 2.20
CA LEU A 53 3.11 -3.43 2.36
C LEU A 53 1.88 -4.29 2.66
N PHE A 54 1.71 -5.41 1.95
CA PHE A 54 0.58 -6.32 2.18
C PHE A 54 0.61 -6.97 3.57
N ALA A 55 1.79 -7.35 4.06
CA ALA A 55 1.96 -7.92 5.38
C ALA A 55 1.59 -6.90 6.48
N LEU A 56 2.02 -5.64 6.33
CA LEU A 56 1.66 -4.58 7.26
C LEU A 56 0.17 -4.26 7.23
N LEU A 57 -0.44 -4.18 6.04
CA LEU A 57 -1.88 -3.92 5.90
C LEU A 57 -2.73 -5.00 6.60
N ARG A 58 -2.34 -6.28 6.51
CA ARG A 58 -3.07 -7.38 7.14
C ARG A 58 -2.78 -7.55 8.63
N GLY A 59 -1.56 -7.25 9.06
CA GLY A 59 -1.00 -7.76 10.31
C GLY A 59 -0.58 -6.71 11.32
N ALA A 60 -0.50 -5.43 10.96
CA ALA A 60 -0.14 -4.40 11.92
C ALA A 60 -1.20 -4.31 13.03
N PRO A 61 -0.83 -4.35 14.32
CA PRO A 61 -1.79 -4.28 15.41
C PRO A 61 -2.47 -2.90 15.50
N GLU A 62 -1.79 -1.84 15.10
CA GLU A 62 -2.30 -0.46 15.13
C GLU A 62 -3.16 -0.15 13.91
N ALA A 63 -4.40 0.31 14.14
CA ALA A 63 -5.34 0.63 13.07
C ALA A 63 -4.86 1.82 12.23
N GLU A 64 -4.29 2.83 12.87
CA GLU A 64 -3.75 4.02 12.23
C GLU A 64 -2.63 3.64 11.24
N LEU A 65 -1.81 2.65 11.60
CA LEU A 65 -0.77 2.18 10.70
C LEU A 65 -1.34 1.41 9.52
N ARG A 66 -2.32 0.51 9.72
CA ARG A 66 -3.01 -0.16 8.60
C ARG A 66 -3.65 0.87 7.65
N SER A 67 -4.27 1.91 8.20
CA SER A 67 -4.85 3.05 7.45
C SER A 67 -3.79 3.78 6.62
N ALA A 68 -2.63 4.09 7.21
CA ALA A 68 -1.51 4.72 6.53
C ALA A 68 -0.93 3.84 5.41
N ILE A 69 -0.82 2.53 5.63
CA ILE A 69 -0.34 1.58 4.60
C ILE A 69 -1.32 1.48 3.44
N ALA A 70 -2.62 1.42 3.71
CA ALA A 70 -3.64 1.49 2.67
C ALA A 70 -3.50 2.80 1.86
N PHE A 71 -3.24 3.92 2.52
CA PHE A 71 -3.00 5.18 1.83
C PHE A 71 -1.76 5.14 0.92
N VAL A 72 -0.62 4.62 1.39
CA VAL A 72 0.58 4.42 0.55
C VAL A 72 0.27 3.59 -0.70
N ILE A 73 -0.46 2.48 -0.53
CA ILE A 73 -0.87 1.61 -1.64
C ILE A 73 -1.76 2.36 -2.63
N ALA A 74 -2.76 3.10 -2.16
CA ALA A 74 -3.66 3.88 -3.00
C ALA A 74 -2.89 4.95 -3.80
N THR A 75 -1.96 5.66 -3.15
CA THR A 75 -1.11 6.68 -3.80
C THR A 75 -0.25 6.06 -4.89
N ALA A 76 0.39 4.92 -4.61
CA ALA A 76 1.28 4.27 -5.57
C ALA A 76 0.59 3.80 -6.86
N VAL A 77 -0.70 3.43 -6.79
CA VAL A 77 -1.45 2.92 -7.95
C VAL A 77 -2.32 3.98 -8.62
N ALA A 78 -2.49 5.16 -8.01
CA ALA A 78 -3.34 6.23 -8.53
C ALA A 78 -2.88 6.68 -9.93
N ASN A 79 -3.76 6.51 -10.92
CA ASN A 79 -3.50 6.80 -12.34
C ASN A 79 -2.18 6.18 -12.87
N ASN A 80 -1.80 5.00 -12.37
CA ASN A 80 -0.55 4.33 -12.73
C ASN A 80 -0.80 2.85 -13.12
N GLU A 81 -1.10 2.62 -14.40
CA GLU A 81 -1.42 1.29 -14.95
C GLU A 81 -0.34 0.22 -14.67
N ARG A 82 0.93 0.62 -14.70
CA ARG A 82 2.04 -0.28 -14.41
C ARG A 82 2.03 -0.70 -12.94
N SER A 83 1.91 0.24 -12.02
CA SER A 83 1.85 -0.03 -10.58
C SER A 83 0.58 -0.81 -10.19
N GLN A 84 -0.57 -0.51 -10.83
CA GLN A 84 -1.80 -1.30 -10.70
C GLN A 84 -1.57 -2.76 -11.13
N THR A 85 -0.93 -2.99 -12.29
CA THR A 85 -0.58 -4.33 -12.77
C THR A 85 0.36 -5.03 -11.80
N ASP A 86 1.39 -4.34 -11.33
CA ASP A 86 2.37 -4.86 -10.40
C ASP A 86 1.75 -5.26 -9.05
N LEU A 87 0.79 -4.49 -8.53
CA LEU A 87 0.00 -4.83 -7.34
C LEU A 87 -0.80 -6.11 -7.56
N VAL A 88 -1.53 -6.20 -8.68
CA VAL A 88 -2.36 -7.38 -9.00
C VAL A 88 -1.49 -8.63 -9.15
N ASP A 89 -0.40 -8.53 -9.89
CA ASP A 89 0.51 -9.65 -10.14
C ASP A 89 1.28 -10.07 -8.86
N ALA A 90 1.46 -9.15 -7.91
CA ALA A 90 1.98 -9.46 -6.58
C ALA A 90 0.94 -10.08 -5.63
N GLY A 91 -0.29 -10.32 -6.09
CA GLY A 91 -1.37 -10.89 -5.27
C GLY A 91 -2.03 -9.88 -4.32
N GLY A 92 -1.93 -8.58 -4.63
CA GLY A 92 -2.51 -7.51 -3.81
C GLY A 92 -4.04 -7.51 -3.79
N PHE A 93 -4.70 -8.01 -4.84
CA PHE A 93 -6.16 -7.99 -4.89
C PHE A 93 -6.83 -8.85 -3.79
N PRO A 94 -6.45 -10.14 -3.60
CA PRO A 94 -6.89 -10.91 -2.44
C PRO A 94 -6.49 -10.33 -1.08
N VAL A 95 -5.42 -9.51 -1.02
CA VAL A 95 -5.02 -8.81 0.21
C VAL A 95 -6.02 -7.72 0.56
N LEU A 96 -6.42 -6.91 -0.42
CA LEU A 96 -7.40 -5.85 -0.22
C LEU A 96 -8.77 -6.42 0.16
N VAL A 97 -9.19 -7.54 -0.44
CA VAL A 97 -10.46 -8.21 -0.09
C VAL A 97 -10.41 -8.71 1.35
N ASP A 98 -9.37 -9.44 1.72
CA ASP A 98 -9.19 -9.95 3.10
C ASP A 98 -9.09 -8.82 4.13
N ALA A 99 -8.41 -7.72 3.80
CA ALA A 99 -8.36 -6.52 4.65
C ALA A 99 -9.75 -5.89 4.82
N PHE A 100 -10.55 -5.80 3.76
CA PHE A 100 -11.90 -5.26 3.82
C PHE A 100 -12.87 -6.15 4.62
N GLU A 101 -12.81 -7.47 4.45
CA GLU A 101 -13.73 -8.40 5.13
C GLU A 101 -13.47 -8.52 6.64
N ARG A 102 -12.22 -8.32 7.07
CA ARG A 102 -11.80 -8.59 8.46
C ARG A 102 -11.67 -7.33 9.32
N GLU A 103 -11.56 -6.18 8.68
CA GLU A 103 -11.35 -4.93 9.39
C GLU A 103 -12.62 -4.50 10.13
N THR A 104 -12.40 -3.98 11.35
CA THR A 104 -13.46 -3.49 12.23
C THR A 104 -13.38 -1.98 12.46
N ASP A 105 -12.26 -1.36 12.07
CA ASP A 105 -12.06 0.08 12.13
C ASP A 105 -12.57 0.77 10.85
N ASP A 106 -13.49 1.70 11.03
CA ASP A 106 -14.16 2.41 9.92
C ASP A 106 -13.18 3.24 9.07
N ASP A 107 -12.16 3.84 9.69
CA ASP A 107 -11.19 4.68 8.97
C ASP A 107 -10.31 3.82 8.07
N VAL A 108 -9.88 2.65 8.55
CA VAL A 108 -9.14 1.68 7.72
C VAL A 108 -10.02 1.18 6.56
N LEU A 109 -11.30 0.84 6.81
CA LEU A 109 -12.22 0.40 5.77
C LEU A 109 -12.37 1.44 4.65
N VAL A 110 -12.55 2.72 5.00
CA VAL A 110 -12.63 3.82 4.04
C VAL A 110 -11.35 3.91 3.19
N ARG A 111 -10.18 3.71 3.79
CA ARG A 111 -8.90 3.72 3.06
C ARG A 111 -8.74 2.51 2.14
N VAL A 112 -9.12 1.32 2.58
CA VAL A 112 -9.09 0.11 1.75
C VAL A 112 -10.05 0.24 0.55
N LEU A 113 -11.26 0.76 0.76
CA LEU A 113 -12.19 1.08 -0.33
C LEU A 113 -11.62 2.10 -1.31
N SER A 114 -10.88 3.10 -0.81
CA SER A 114 -10.19 4.06 -1.66
C SER A 114 -9.11 3.38 -2.52
N CYS A 115 -8.40 2.39 -1.97
CA CYS A 115 -7.46 1.57 -2.75
C CYS A 115 -8.17 0.86 -3.89
N PHE A 116 -9.29 0.19 -3.63
CA PHE A 116 -10.07 -0.48 -4.67
C PHE A 116 -10.44 0.48 -5.81
N ALA A 117 -10.94 1.68 -5.47
CA ALA A 117 -11.26 2.69 -6.48
C ALA A 117 -10.05 3.06 -7.35
N GLN A 118 -8.88 3.26 -6.74
CA GLN A 118 -7.65 3.58 -7.49
C GLN A 118 -7.12 2.40 -8.31
N VAL A 119 -7.25 1.17 -7.82
CA VAL A 119 -6.77 -0.04 -8.51
C VAL A 119 -7.64 -0.36 -9.73
N VAL A 120 -8.96 -0.16 -9.66
CA VAL A 120 -9.87 -0.47 -10.79
C VAL A 120 -9.99 0.67 -11.79
N GLN A 121 -9.61 1.89 -11.42
CA GLN A 121 -9.70 3.04 -12.30
C GLN A 121 -8.86 2.81 -13.56
N HIS A 122 -9.55 2.75 -14.71
CA HIS A 122 -8.98 2.49 -16.03
C HIS A 122 -8.22 1.15 -16.18
N HIS A 123 -8.44 0.17 -15.28
CA HIS A 123 -7.73 -1.11 -15.28
C HIS A 123 -8.68 -2.31 -15.38
N GLU A 124 -8.88 -2.81 -16.61
CA GLU A 124 -9.86 -3.85 -16.93
C GLU A 124 -9.70 -5.13 -16.11
N LYS A 125 -8.48 -5.67 -15.99
CA LYS A 125 -8.20 -6.89 -15.21
C LYS A 125 -8.58 -6.74 -13.74
N ALA A 126 -8.38 -5.56 -13.16
CA ALA A 126 -8.72 -5.31 -11.76
C ALA A 126 -10.24 -5.14 -11.58
N PHE A 127 -10.90 -4.48 -12.54
CA PHE A 127 -12.35 -4.37 -12.55
C PHE A 127 -13.02 -5.75 -12.63
N THR A 128 -12.53 -6.65 -13.49
CA THR A 128 -13.03 -8.03 -13.58
C THR A 128 -12.93 -8.77 -12.24
N LEU A 129 -11.77 -8.69 -11.56
CA LEU A 129 -11.58 -9.33 -10.26
C LEU A 129 -12.51 -8.80 -9.16
N LEU A 130 -13.04 -7.57 -9.29
CA LEU A 130 -13.96 -6.98 -8.31
C LEU A 130 -15.41 -7.46 -8.43
N ILE A 131 -15.82 -7.87 -9.63
CA ILE A 131 -17.21 -8.24 -9.92
C ILE A 131 -17.45 -9.76 -9.97
N GLU A 132 -16.40 -10.56 -9.83
CA GLU A 132 -16.42 -12.02 -9.73
C GLU A 132 -16.46 -12.47 -8.27
#